data_AF-A0A1H9DMJ0-F1
#
_entry.id   AF-A0A1H9DMJ0-F1
#
_cell.length_a   1.000
_cell.length_b   1.000
_cell.length_c   1.000
_cell.angle_alpha   90.00
_cell.angle_beta   90.00
_cell.angle_gamma   90.00
#
_symmetry.space_group_name_H-M   'P 1'
#
loop_
_entity.id
_entity.type
_entity.pdbx_description
1 polymer ?
#
loop_
_entity_poly.entity_id
_entity_poly.type
_entity_poly.pdbx_seq_one_letter_code
_entity_poly.pdbx_strand_id
1 'polypeptide(L)' 'MNISSIGAAGMQRASDRFEASANRIARTGTGLETSDLATDIVDMKQAEIDFKASTKVVKVADDMIGAMLDILA' A
#
# COMPACT_ATOMS: atom_id res chain seq x y z
N MET A 1 -1.99 -16.01 13.96
CA MET A 1 -2.12 -14.80 13.11
C MET A 1 -0.82 -14.64 12.36
N ASN A 2 -0.80 -14.91 11.06
CA ASN A 2 0.44 -14.95 10.28
C ASN A 2 0.76 -13.54 9.77
N ILE A 3 1.92 -13.00 10.07
CA ILE A 3 2.29 -11.61 9.74
C ILE A 3 2.35 -11.37 8.21
N SER A 4 2.67 -12.42 7.46
CA SER A 4 2.54 -12.46 6.00
C SER A 4 1.10 -12.22 5.53
N SER A 5 0.09 -12.77 6.23
CA SER A 5 -1.33 -12.52 5.91
C SER A 5 -1.77 -11.09 6.22
N ILE A 6 -1.18 -10.44 7.23
CA ILE A 6 -1.47 -9.05 7.59
C ILE A 6 -0.85 -8.11 6.55
N GLY A 7 0.41 -8.35 6.19
CA GLY A 7 1.10 -7.59 5.16
C GLY A 7 0.46 -7.74 3.79
N ALA A 8 0.10 -8.98 3.40
CA ALA A 8 -0.61 -9.24 2.15
C ALA A 8 -1.99 -8.57 2.11
N ALA A 9 -2.77 -8.64 3.19
CA ALA A 9 -4.06 -7.96 3.26
C ALA A 9 -3.94 -6.43 3.25
N GLY A 10 -2.90 -5.88 3.88
CA GLY A 10 -2.58 -4.45 3.84
C GLY A 10 -2.19 -3.98 2.45
N MET A 11 -1.33 -4.75 1.76
CA MET A 11 -0.95 -4.50 0.37
C MET A 11 -2.14 -4.57 -0.58
N GLN A 12 -3.00 -5.59 -0.45
CA GLN A 12 -4.18 -5.73 -1.30
C GLN A 12 -5.14 -4.55 -1.14
N ARG A 13 -5.45 -4.15 0.10
CA ARG A 13 -6.31 -2.98 0.35
C ARG A 13 -5.70 -1.68 -0.20
N ALA A 14 -4.38 -1.54 -0.11
CA ALA A 14 -3.69 -0.38 -0.67
C ALA A 14 -3.75 -0.38 -2.21
N SER A 15 -3.62 -1.54 -2.86
CA SER A 15 -3.80 -1.69 -4.31
C SER A 15 -5.21 -1.33 -4.76
N ASP A 16 -6.24 -1.83 -4.07
CA ASP A 16 -7.65 -1.51 -4.38
C ASP A 16 -7.92 0.00 -4.29
N ARG A 17 -7.39 0.65 -3.24
CA ARG A 17 -7.50 2.10 -3.06
C ARG A 17 -6.73 2.88 -4.11
N PHE A 18 -5.53 2.43 -4.46
CA PHE A 18 -4.72 3.05 -5.49
C PHE A 18 -5.41 3.01 -6.85
N GLU A 19 -5.98 1.87 -7.24
CA GLU A 19 -6.71 1.71 -8.50
C GLU A 19 -7.96 2.60 -8.56
N ALA A 20 -8.73 2.67 -7.45
CA ALA A 20 -9.87 3.55 -7.35
C ALA A 20 -9.48 5.03 -7.51
N SER A 21 -8.40 5.48 -6.86
CA SER A 21 -7.90 6.85 -6.99
C SER A 21 -7.35 7.13 -8.39
N ALA A 22 -6.63 6.19 -9.00
CA ALA A 22 -6.13 6.34 -10.37
C ALA A 22 -7.26 6.49 -11.40
N ASN A 23 -8.36 5.75 -11.24
CA ASN A 23 -9.53 5.86 -12.10
C ASN A 23 -10.25 7.21 -11.93
N ARG A 24 -10.32 7.74 -10.70
CA ARG A 24 -10.82 9.11 -10.44
C ARG A 24 -9.95 10.16 -11.12
N ILE A 25 -8.62 10.12 -10.94
CA ILE A 25 -7.67 11.02 -11.61
C ILE A 25 -7.84 11.00 -13.14
N ALA A 26 -7.95 9.80 -13.72
CA ALA A 26 -8.13 9.64 -15.17
C ALA A 26 -9.43 10.28 -15.67
N ARG A 27 -10.52 10.22 -14.89
CA ARG A 27 -11.81 10.84 -15.19
C ARG A 27 -11.78 12.36 -15.01
N THR A 28 -11.13 12.87 -13.97
CA THR A 28 -10.94 14.31 -13.74
C THR A 28 -10.21 14.98 -14.91
N GLY A 29 -9.24 14.28 -15.53
CA GLY A 29 -8.55 14.75 -16.74
C GLY A 29 -9.43 14.92 -17.98
N THR A 30 -10.66 14.38 -17.99
CA THR A 30 -11.62 14.50 -19.12
C THR A 30 -12.53 15.72 -19.03
N GLY A 31 -12.41 16.55 -17.97
CA GLY A 31 -13.14 17.81 -17.81
C GLY A 31 -14.62 17.68 -17.40
N LEU A 32 -15.07 16.47 -17.05
CA LEU A 32 -16.46 16.16 -16.68
C LEU A 32 -16.73 16.22 -15.15
N GLU A 33 -15.68 16.30 -14.33
CA GLU A 33 -15.78 16.39 -12.87
C GLU A 33 -14.78 17.40 -12.32
N THR A 34 -15.27 18.31 -11.45
CA THR A 34 -14.43 19.20 -10.63
C THR A 34 -14.00 18.50 -9.34
N SER A 35 -13.65 17.20 -9.41
CA SER A 35 -12.93 16.57 -8.31
C SER A 35 -11.60 17.31 -8.19
N ASP A 36 -11.26 17.77 -6.99
CA ASP A 36 -10.02 18.49 -6.76
C ASP A 36 -8.86 17.52 -7.02
N LEU A 37 -8.28 17.61 -8.22
CA LEU A 37 -7.21 16.72 -8.69
C LEU A 37 -6.06 16.63 -7.67
N ALA A 38 -5.81 17.72 -6.93
CA ALA A 38 -4.83 17.72 -5.86
C ALA A 38 -5.18 16.73 -4.75
N THR A 39 -6.45 16.63 -4.38
CA THR A 39 -6.95 15.69 -3.35
C THR A 39 -6.84 14.25 -3.85
N ASP A 40 -7.26 13.96 -5.08
CA ASP A 40 -7.16 12.59 -5.63
C ASP A 40 -5.71 12.12 -5.77
N ILE A 41 -4.77 13.02 -6.13
CA ILE A 41 -3.33 12.71 -6.16
C ILE A 41 -2.80 12.42 -4.76
N VAL A 42 -3.23 13.17 -3.74
CA VAL A 42 -2.85 12.93 -2.34
C VAL A 42 -3.39 11.58 -1.87
N ASP A 43 -4.62 11.22 -2.18
CA ASP A 43 -5.20 9.91 -1.87
C ASP A 43 -4.42 8.77 -2.52
N MET A 44 -4.02 8.95 -3.78
CA MET A 44 -3.16 7.98 -4.48
C MET A 44 -1.79 7.84 -3.80
N LYS A 45 -1.19 8.94 -3.35
CA LYS A 45 0.07 8.93 -2.59
C LYS A 45 -0.06 8.30 -1.21
N GLN A 46 -1.18 8.51 -0.54
CA GLN A 46 -1.49 7.88 0.73
C GLN A 46 -1.56 6.36 0.57
N ALA A 47 -2.23 5.87 -0.49
CA ALA A 47 -2.28 4.44 -0.81
C ALA A 47 -0.89 3.86 -1.12
N GLU A 48 -0.03 4.59 -1.82
CA GLU A 48 1.37 4.20 -2.07
C GLU A 48 2.15 4.05 -0.74
N ILE A 49 1.96 4.98 0.20
CA ILE A 49 2.60 4.94 1.52
C ILE A 49 2.09 3.74 2.33
N ASP A 50 0.79 3.48 2.33
CA ASP A 50 0.17 2.35 3.05
C ASP A 50 0.69 1.00 2.52
N PHE A 51 0.85 0.88 1.19
CA PHE A 51 1.47 -0.27 0.56
C PHE A 51 2.93 -0.43 1.03
N LYS A 52 3.70 0.65 1.00
CA LYS A 52 5.11 0.65 1.44
C LYS A 52 5.25 0.34 2.93
N ALA A 53 4.32 0.78 3.78
CA ALA A 53 4.29 0.42 5.18
C ALA A 53 4.04 -1.08 5.36
N SER A 54 3.06 -1.63 4.65
CA SER A 54 2.73 -3.06 4.69
C SER A 54 3.89 -3.95 4.24
N THR A 55 4.60 -3.57 3.17
CA THR A 55 5.80 -4.30 2.70
C THR A 55 6.95 -4.25 3.72
N LYS A 56 7.15 -3.12 4.40
CA LYS A 56 8.15 -3.01 5.47
C LYS A 56 7.85 -3.93 6.65
N VAL A 57 6.58 -4.06 7.05
CA VAL A 57 6.18 -4.97 8.14
C VAL A 57 6.50 -6.42 7.78
N VAL A 58 6.26 -6.84 6.53
CA VAL A 58 6.63 -8.18 6.06
C VAL A 58 8.15 -8.36 6.08
N LYS A 59 8.92 -7.39 5.58
CA LYS A 59 10.39 -7.46 5.62
C LYS A 59 10.94 -7.58 7.03
N VAL A 60 10.45 -6.77 7.97
CA VAL A 60 10.88 -6.83 9.37
C VAL A 60 10.56 -8.19 9.97
N ALA A 61 9.43 -8.79 9.61
CA ALA A 61 9.13 -10.14 10.04
C ALA A 61 10.11 -11.18 9.48
N ASP A 62 10.45 -11.09 8.19
CA ASP A 62 11.44 -11.95 7.56
C ASP A 62 12.82 -11.77 8.21
N ASP A 63 13.23 -10.53 8.50
CA ASP A 63 14.48 -10.20 9.18
C ASP A 63 14.52 -10.79 10.60
N MET A 64 13.41 -10.74 11.34
CA MET A 64 13.32 -11.36 12.66
C MET A 64 13.43 -12.89 12.58
N ILE A 65 12.81 -13.52 11.58
CA ILE A 65 12.96 -14.97 11.34
C ILE A 65 14.42 -15.29 11.01
N GLY A 66 15.05 -14.50 10.14
CA GLY A 66 16.47 -14.64 9.81
C GLY A 66 17.37 -14.53 11.03
N ALA A 67 17.17 -13.52 11.87
CA ALA A 67 17.93 -13.35 13.11
C ALA A 67 17.70 -14.51 14.11
N MET A 68 16.48 -15.04 14.21
CA MET A 68 16.21 -16.23 15.03
C MET A 68 16.91 -17.48 14.51
N LEU A 69 17.02 -17.63 13.19
CA LEU A 69 17.76 -18.74 12.58
C LEU A 69 19.27 -18.59 12.78
N ASP A 70 19.80 -17.36 12.69
CA ASP A 70 21.22 -17.06 12.90
C ASP A 70 21.66 -17.31 14.36
N ILE A 71 20.80 -17.02 15.34
CA ILE A 71 21.07 -17.35 16.75
C ILE A 71 21.12 -18.87 16.99
N LEU A 72 20.42 -19.66 16.17
CA LEU A 72 20.36 -21.12 16.32
C LEU A 72 21.52 -21.85 15.62
N ALA A 73 22.19 -21.20 14.67
CA ALA A 73 23.31 -21.73 13.89
C ALA A 73 24.64 -21.61 14.66
#